data_AF-A0A968KK12-F1
#
_entry.id   AF-A0A968KK12-F1
#
_cell.length_a   1.000
_cell.length_b   1.000
_cell.length_c   1.000
_cell.angle_alpha   90.00
_cell.angle_beta   90.00
_cell.angle_gamma   90.00
#
_symmetry.space_group_name_H-M   'P 1'
#
loop_
_entity.id
_entity.type
_entity.pdbx_description
1 polymer ?
#
loop_
_entity_poly.entity_id
_entity_poly.type
_entity_poly.pdbx_seq_one_letter_code
_entity_poly.pdbx_strand_id
1 'polypeptide(L)' 'KAGEKKDPLAGFSRVDYIILTHGHFDHVGDSVALAKKTGARLVTNFELGTNMAKVLGFPSDQMGFDTLMNIGG' A
#
# COMPACT_ATOMS: atom_id res chain seq x y z
N LYS A 1 -23.61 16.96 17.53
CA LYS A 1 -23.01 17.47 16.27
C LYS A 1 -22.00 16.43 15.83
N ALA A 2 -22.23 15.76 14.70
CA ALA A 2 -21.33 14.72 14.20
C ALA A 2 -19.92 15.33 14.06
N GLY A 3 -18.95 14.75 14.78
CA GLY A 3 -17.58 15.26 14.85
C GLY A 3 -16.97 15.39 13.47
N GLU A 4 -16.17 16.44 13.27
CA GLU A 4 -15.36 16.64 12.07
C GLU A 4 -14.66 15.33 11.68
N LYS A 5 -15.00 14.77 10.52
CA LYS A 5 -14.25 13.65 9.94
C LYS A 5 -12.91 14.19 9.48
N LYS A 6 -11.91 14.15 10.38
CA LYS A 6 -10.52 14.42 10.02
C LYS A 6 -10.08 13.35 9.01
N ASP A 7 -9.51 13.78 7.89
CA ASP A 7 -8.88 12.87 6.94
C ASP A 7 -7.78 12.09 7.68
N PRO A 8 -7.91 10.76 7.84
CA PRO A 8 -6.92 9.97 8.57
C PRO A 8 -5.55 9.97 7.89
N LEU A 9 -5.48 10.32 6.60
CA LEU A 9 -4.24 10.37 5.84
C LEU A 9 -3.54 11.73 5.92
N ALA A 10 -4.16 12.76 6.52
CA ALA A 10 -3.65 14.14 6.52
C ALA A 10 -2.23 14.27 7.09
N GLY A 11 -1.88 13.47 8.10
CA GLY A 11 -0.57 13.50 8.75
C GLY A 11 0.59 12.90 7.93
N PHE A 12 0.29 12.16 6.87
CA PHE A 12 1.31 11.50 6.05
C PHE A 12 1.68 12.37 4.85
N SER A 13 2.71 13.21 5.03
CA SER A 13 3.29 14.04 3.98
C SER A 13 4.37 13.30 3.17
N ARG A 14 5.03 12.32 3.78
CA ARG A 14 6.05 11.48 3.14
C ARG A 14 5.98 10.06 3.67
N VAL A 15 5.85 9.11 2.76
CA VAL A 15 5.96 7.67 3.02
C VAL A 15 6.72 7.07 1.84
N ASP A 16 7.85 6.42 2.11
CA ASP A 16 8.68 5.84 1.05
C ASP A 16 8.30 4.37 0.78
N TYR A 17 7.81 3.65 1.79
CA TYR A 17 7.42 2.24 1.70
C TYR A 17 6.15 1.92 2.49
N ILE A 18 5.37 0.97 1.97
CA ILE A 18 4.23 0.34 2.63
C ILE A 18 4.51 -1.17 2.70
N ILE A 19 4.56 -1.73 3.91
CA ILE A 19 4.85 -3.14 4.12
C ILE A 19 3.56 -3.83 4.58
N LEU A 20 3.08 -4.80 3.79
CA LEU A 20 1.87 -5.58 4.12
C LEU A 20 2.24 -7.01 4.50
N THR A 21 1.82 -7.41 5.69
CA THR A 21 2.06 -8.77 6.22
C THR A 21 1.16 -9.82 5.58
N HIS A 22 -0.11 -9.49 5.34
CA HIS A 22 -1.10 -10.37 4.72
C HIS A 22 -2.32 -9.56 4.25
N GLY A 23 -3.25 -10.20 3.52
CA GLY A 23 -4.30 -9.53 2.74
C GLY A 23 -5.63 -9.30 3.45
N HIS A 24 -5.68 -9.28 4.79
CA HIS A 24 -6.90 -8.92 5.50
C HIS A 24 -7.16 -7.41 5.43
N PHE A 25 -8.43 -7.01 5.45
CA PHE A 25 -8.84 -5.63 5.22
C PHE A 25 -8.28 -4.65 6.26
N ASP A 26 -8.06 -5.10 7.49
CA ASP A 26 -7.51 -4.33 8.60
C ASP A 26 -5.99 -4.14 8.52
N HIS A 27 -5.31 -4.97 7.73
CA HIS A 27 -3.88 -4.82 7.39
C HIS A 27 -3.67 -4.05 6.08
N VAL A 28 -4.55 -4.24 5.09
CA VAL A 28 -4.49 -3.53 3.81
C VAL A 28 -4.92 -2.07 3.98
N GLY A 29 -6.03 -1.81 4.68
CA GLY A 29 -6.54 -0.47 4.99
C GLY A 29 -6.49 0.51 3.82
N ASP A 30 -6.00 1.72 4.11
CA ASP A 30 -5.87 2.82 3.16
C ASP A 30 -4.57 2.79 2.33
N SER A 31 -3.87 1.64 2.26
CA SER A 31 -2.58 1.52 1.57
C SER A 31 -2.59 2.03 0.14
N VAL A 32 -3.65 1.75 -0.63
CA VAL A 32 -3.79 2.23 -2.02
C VAL A 32 -3.87 3.75 -2.08
N ALA A 33 -4.65 4.37 -1.20
CA ALA A 33 -4.79 5.83 -1.16
C ALA A 33 -3.49 6.49 -0.70
N LEU A 34 -2.82 5.91 0.29
CA LEU A 34 -1.54 6.37 0.79
C LEU A 34 -0.45 6.29 -0.29
N ALA A 35 -0.38 5.19 -1.04
CA ALA A 35 0.56 4.98 -2.13
C ALA A 35 0.38 6.01 -3.26
N LYS A 36 -0.87 6.24 -3.68
CA LYS A 36 -1.22 7.28 -4.66
C LYS A 36 -0.85 8.69 -4.19
N LYS A 37 -1.05 8.98 -2.90
CA LYS A 37 -0.73 10.29 -2.31
C LYS A 37 0.77 10.54 -2.22
N THR A 38 1.54 9.52 -1.88
CA THR A 38 2.94 9.69 -1.42
C THR A 38 3.99 9.20 -2.39
N GLY A 39 3.64 8.31 -3.33
CA GLY A 39 4.64 7.62 -4.14
C GLY A 39 5.21 6.35 -3.49
N ALA A 40 4.69 5.95 -2.32
CA ALA A 40 5.26 4.85 -1.54
C ALA A 40 5.30 3.53 -2.30
N ARG A 41 6.42 2.83 -2.20
CA ARG A 41 6.58 1.50 -2.81
C ARG A 41 5.98 0.40 -1.94
N LEU A 42 5.29 -0.56 -2.56
CA LEU A 42 4.70 -1.71 -1.85
C LEU A 42 5.74 -2.81 -1.65
N VAL A 43 5.86 -3.29 -0.42
CA VAL A 43 6.63 -4.48 -0.03
C VAL A 43 5.68 -5.53 0.52
N THR A 44 5.59 -6.67 -0.15
CA THR A 44 4.72 -7.78 0.26
C THR A 44 5.07 -9.05 -0.53
N ASN A 45 4.38 -10.16 -0.33
CA ASN A 45 4.60 -11.35 -1.15
C ASN A 45 4.02 -11.18 -2.57
N PHE A 46 4.51 -11.97 -3.52
CA PHE A 46 4.17 -11.83 -4.93
C PHE A 46 2.65 -11.88 -5.21
N GLU A 47 1.94 -12.82 -4.59
CA GLU A 47 0.50 -13.00 -4.79
C GLU A 47 -0.31 -11.81 -4.24
N LEU A 48 0.03 -11.31 -3.05
CA LEU A 48 -0.66 -10.15 -2.49
C LEU A 48 -0.38 -8.91 -3.33
N GLY A 49 0.87 -8.64 -3.70
CA GLY A 49 1.21 -7.51 -4.56
C GLY A 49 0.45 -7.54 -5.89
N THR A 50 0.37 -8.73 -6.51
CA THR A 50 -0.42 -8.94 -7.73
C THR A 50 -1.91 -8.63 -7.52
N ASN A 51 -2.49 -9.07 -6.40
CA ASN A 51 -3.88 -8.79 -6.06
C ASN A 51 -4.12 -7.31 -5.73
N MET A 52 -3.19 -6.66 -5.03
CA MET A 52 -3.22 -5.22 -4.75
C MET A 52 -3.31 -4.41 -6.05
N ALA A 53 -2.51 -4.76 -7.07
CA ALA A 53 -2.56 -4.11 -8.37
C ALA A 53 -3.84 -4.42 -9.15
N LYS A 54 -4.19 -5.71 -9.30
CA LYS A 54 -5.29 -6.16 -10.17
C LYS A 54 -6.69 -5.90 -9.62
N VAL A 55 -6.87 -6.02 -8.30
CA VAL A 55 -8.19 -5.97 -7.65
C VAL A 55 -8.42 -4.62 -6.98
N LEU A 56 -7.43 -4.12 -6.25
CA LEU A 56 -7.58 -2.90 -5.43
C LEU A 56 -7.05 -1.63 -6.12
N GLY A 57 -6.39 -1.77 -7.28
CA GLY A 57 -5.90 -0.63 -8.07
C GLY A 57 -4.73 0.09 -7.41
N PHE A 58 -3.86 -0.65 -6.73
CA PHE A 58 -2.56 -0.16 -6.29
C PHE A 58 -1.69 0.19 -7.52
N PRO A 59 -0.96 1.32 -7.54
CA PRO A 59 -0.14 1.70 -8.70
C PRO A 59 0.96 0.66 -8.99
N SER A 60 0.92 0.04 -10.17
CA SER A 60 1.84 -1.05 -10.53
C SER A 60 3.29 -0.60 -10.68
N ASP A 61 3.53 0.68 -10.98
CA ASP A 61 4.85 1.31 -11.04
C ASP A 61 5.48 1.52 -9.65
N GLN A 62 4.68 1.41 -8.58
CA GLN A 62 5.10 1.50 -7.19
C GLN A 62 5.35 0.13 -6.56
N MET A 63 5.48 -0.93 -7.36
CA MET A 63 5.91 -2.26 -6.91
C MET A 63 6.83 -2.88 -7.95
N GLY A 64 7.77 -3.72 -7.52
CA GLY A 64 8.76 -4.31 -8.41
C GLY A 64 9.24 -5.66 -7.92
N PHE A 65 10.02 -6.34 -8.76
CA PHE A 65 10.57 -7.66 -8.43
C PHE A 65 11.42 -7.61 -7.13
N ASP A 66 12.07 -6.49 -6.87
CA ASP A 66 12.86 -6.22 -5.66
C ASP A 66 12.02 -6.04 -4.38
N THR A 67 10.71 -5.75 -4.49
CA THR A 67 9.84 -5.53 -3.33
C THR A 67 8.79 -6.62 -3.11
N LEU A 68 8.67 -7.57 -4.05
CA LEU A 68 7.71 -8.68 -3.98
C LEU A 68 8.28 -9.97 -3.35
N MET A 69 9.10 -9.81 -2.30
CA MET A 69 9.78 -10.88 -1.56
C MET A 69 10.60 -11.84 -2.44
N ASN A 70 11.32 -11.32 -3.41
CA ASN A 70 12.29 -12.09 -4.19
C ASN A 70 13.60 -12.28 -3.41
N ILE A 71 13.57 -13.07 -2.33
CA ILE A 71 14.73 -13.29 -1.42
C ILE A 71 15.88 -14.09 -2.10
N GLY A 72 15.73 -14.50 -3.37
CA GLY A 72 16.74 -15.26 -4.12
C GLY A 72 17.54 -14.49 -5.17
N GLY A 73 17.10 -13.29 -5.57
CA GLY A 73 17.62 -12.62 -6.78
C GLY A 73 16.89 -13.05 -8.04
#